data_AF-A0A1Z8NKH1-F1
#
_entry.id   AF-A0A1Z8NKH1-F1
#
_cell.length_a   1.000
_cell.length_b   1.000
_cell.length_c   1.000
_cell.angle_alpha   90.00
_cell.angle_beta   90.00
_cell.angle_gamma   90.00
#
_symmetry.space_group_name_H-M   'P 1'
#
loop_
_entity.id
_entity.type
_entity.pdbx_description
1 polymer ?
#
loop_
_entity_poly.entity_id
_entity_poly.type
_entity_poly.pdbx_seq_one_letter_code
_entity_poly.pdbx_strand_id
1 'polypeptide(L)'
;MVRTVLCPPLMLSALLPIPLLLAQLSSLQGGLLKMLRPQLETQMTRECEKAVGDPDGSFLNLRVICAEIARPASVCLVDEIQRQGSLVQVAGETMGGQLGPASLEVASACISRLMRTAQPVWNQEFPLR
;
A
#
# COMPACT_ATOMS: atom_id res chain seq x y z
N MET A 1 -35.29 19.65 57.26
CA MET A 1 -35.52 20.31 55.96
C MET A 1 -34.17 20.33 55.23
N VAL A 2 -33.92 19.89 54.00
CA VAL A 2 -34.65 19.27 52.89
C VAL A 2 -33.57 18.64 51.96
N ARG A 3 -33.86 17.44 51.44
CA ARG A 3 -33.33 16.76 50.22
C ARG A 3 -31.84 16.49 50.02
N THR A 4 -31.52 15.21 50.22
CA THR A 4 -30.85 14.32 49.26
C THR A 4 -30.83 14.82 47.80
N VAL A 5 -29.63 14.96 47.23
CA VAL A 5 -29.40 14.78 45.79
C VAL A 5 -28.36 13.66 45.64
N LEU A 6 -28.93 12.47 45.44
CA LEU A 6 -28.25 11.26 45.02
C LEU A 6 -27.81 11.46 43.56
N CYS A 7 -26.52 11.61 43.30
CA CYS A 7 -25.99 11.59 41.93
C CYS A 7 -25.53 10.15 41.65
N PRO A 8 -26.17 9.40 40.73
CA PRO A 8 -25.80 8.01 40.48
C PRO A 8 -24.53 7.94 39.59
N PRO A 9 -23.49 7.17 39.95
CA PRO A 9 -22.32 6.98 39.10
C PRO A 9 -22.53 5.75 38.22
N LEU A 10 -23.56 5.73 37.37
CA LEU A 10 -23.93 4.51 36.65
C LEU A 10 -24.41 4.76 35.22
N MET A 11 -23.82 5.68 34.45
CA MET A 11 -24.02 5.73 32.99
C MET A 11 -22.82 6.30 32.23
N LEU A 12 -21.64 5.65 32.32
CA LEU A 12 -20.50 6.00 31.46
C LEU A 12 -19.71 4.78 30.92
N SER A 13 -20.32 3.59 30.81
CA SER A 13 -19.58 2.35 30.50
C SER A 13 -20.07 1.53 29.30
N ALA A 14 -20.80 2.11 28.35
CA ALA A 14 -21.35 1.34 27.22
C ALA A 14 -21.02 1.87 25.81
N LEU A 15 -19.91 2.59 25.63
CA LEU A 15 -19.52 3.18 24.33
C LEU A 15 -18.19 2.68 23.74
N LEU A 16 -17.53 1.67 24.32
CA LEU A 16 -16.32 1.09 23.74
C LEU A 16 -16.35 -0.43 23.77
N PRO A 17 -16.57 -1.06 22.60
CA PRO A 17 -15.45 -1.78 21.99
C PRO A 17 -15.31 -1.55 20.47
N ILE A 18 -16.15 -0.71 19.85
CA ILE A 18 -16.12 -0.48 18.39
C ILE A 18 -14.73 -0.06 17.86
N PRO A 19 -13.98 0.88 18.49
CA PRO A 19 -12.67 1.27 17.95
C PRO A 19 -11.61 0.16 18.09
N LEU A 20 -11.71 -0.70 19.10
CA LEU A 20 -10.81 -1.84 19.28
C LEU A 20 -11.06 -2.93 18.24
N LEU A 21 -12.34 -3.19 17.92
CA LEU A 21 -12.71 -4.15 16.89
C LEU A 21 -12.21 -3.71 15.51
N LEU A 22 -12.36 -2.42 15.17
CA LEU A 22 -11.86 -1.86 13.91
C LEU A 22 -10.32 -1.96 13.81
N ALA A 23 -9.60 -1.67 14.89
CA ALA A 23 -8.14 -1.77 14.93
C ALA A 23 -7.65 -3.22 14.67
N GLN A 24 -8.38 -4.23 15.18
CA GLN A 24 -8.05 -5.64 14.95
C GLN A 24 -8.20 -6.03 13.47
N LEU A 25 -9.25 -5.57 12.79
CA LEU A 25 -9.43 -5.83 11.36
C LEU A 25 -8.31 -5.18 10.51
N SER A 26 -7.90 -3.96 10.83
CA SER A 26 -6.79 -3.29 10.12
C SER A 26 -5.46 -4.04 10.28
N SER A 27 -5.21 -4.60 11.47
CA SER A 27 -4.00 -5.40 11.73
C SER A 27 -3.97 -6.71 10.92
N LEU A 28 -5.13 -7.35 10.76
CA LEU A 28 -5.32 -8.57 9.98
C LEU A 28 -5.15 -8.33 8.48
N GLN A 29 -5.74 -7.25 7.96
CA GLN A 29 -5.59 -6.84 6.56
C GLN A 29 -4.12 -6.52 6.23
N GLY A 30 -3.42 -5.84 7.14
CA GLY A 30 -2.01 -5.53 6.98
C GLY A 30 -1.10 -6.77 6.97
N GLY A 31 -1.42 -7.78 7.79
CA GLY A 31 -0.73 -9.06 7.79
C GLY A 31 -0.88 -9.83 6.47
N LEU A 32 -2.10 -9.89 5.94
CA LEU A 32 -2.40 -10.62 4.70
C LEU A 32 -1.67 -10.04 3.49
N LEU A 33 -1.69 -8.72 3.33
CA LEU A 33 -1.01 -8.05 2.21
C LEU A 33 0.51 -8.27 2.22
N LYS A 34 1.12 -8.29 3.41
CA LYS A 34 2.55 -8.57 3.56
C LYS A 34 2.90 -10.01 3.17
N MET A 35 2.01 -10.97 3.41
CA MET A 35 2.20 -12.36 2.97
C MET A 35 2.09 -12.51 1.45
N LEU A 36 1.24 -11.72 0.79
CA LEU A 36 1.06 -11.76 -0.67
C LEU A 36 2.16 -11.03 -1.44
N ARG A 37 2.93 -10.16 -0.77
CA ARG A 37 4.00 -9.36 -1.39
C ARG A 37 4.96 -10.16 -2.28
N PRO A 38 5.48 -11.34 -1.91
CA PRO A 38 6.41 -12.08 -2.79
C PRO A 38 5.78 -12.47 -4.13
N GLN A 39 4.48 -12.80 -4.12
CA GLN A 39 3.74 -13.11 -5.34
C GLN A 39 3.56 -11.87 -6.21
N LEU A 40 3.21 -10.74 -5.58
CA LEU A 40 3.12 -9.44 -6.26
C LEU A 40 4.45 -9.05 -6.90
N GLU A 41 5.56 -9.13 -6.16
CA GLU A 41 6.91 -8.85 -6.67
C GLU A 41 7.23 -9.71 -7.89
N THR A 42 6.96 -11.02 -7.81
CA THR A 42 7.19 -11.94 -8.93
C THR A 42 6.35 -11.59 -10.16
N GLN A 43 5.08 -11.19 -9.96
CA GLN A 43 4.22 -10.73 -11.06
C GLN A 43 4.77 -9.43 -11.68
N MET A 44 5.13 -8.46 -10.85
CA MET A 44 5.70 -7.19 -11.31
C MET A 44 6.99 -7.38 -12.10
N THR A 45 7.88 -8.29 -11.66
CA THR A 45 9.09 -8.64 -12.41
C THR A 45 8.74 -9.19 -13.79
N ARG A 46 7.77 -10.11 -13.88
CA ARG A 46 7.33 -10.66 -15.18
C ARG A 46 6.71 -9.61 -16.09
N GLU A 47 5.87 -8.73 -15.57
CA GLU A 47 5.26 -7.68 -16.39
C GLU A 47 6.29 -6.65 -16.85
N CYS A 48 7.29 -6.34 -16.01
CA CYS A 48 8.45 -5.54 -16.43
C CYS A 48 9.24 -6.24 -17.54
N GLU A 49 9.54 -7.54 -17.41
CA GLU A 49 10.23 -8.32 -18.45
C GLU A 49 9.45 -8.28 -19.78
N LYS A 50 8.11 -8.41 -19.73
CA LYS A 50 7.26 -8.31 -20.93
C LYS A 50 7.22 -6.91 -21.53
N ALA A 51 7.16 -5.88 -20.70
CA ALA A 51 7.07 -4.49 -21.16
C ALA A 51 8.39 -3.99 -21.76
N VAL A 52 9.52 -4.48 -21.25
CA VAL A 52 10.87 -4.12 -21.73
C VAL A 52 11.35 -5.07 -22.84
N GLY A 53 10.71 -6.23 -23.00
CA GLY A 53 10.98 -7.21 -24.05
C GLY A 53 10.64 -6.67 -25.45
N ASP A 54 11.48 -5.75 -25.92
CA ASP A 54 11.50 -5.20 -27.27
C ASP A 54 12.32 -6.13 -28.19
N PRO A 55 11.90 -6.37 -29.44
CA PRO A 55 12.60 -7.22 -30.41
C PRO A 55 14.06 -6.85 -30.75
N ASP A 56 14.52 -5.62 -30.44
CA ASP A 56 15.77 -5.06 -30.97
C ASP A 56 16.96 -5.03 -29.98
N GLY A 57 16.79 -5.49 -28.74
CA GLY A 57 17.88 -5.43 -27.76
C GLY A 57 17.74 -6.38 -26.58
N SER A 58 18.66 -7.35 -26.47
CA SER A 58 18.78 -8.16 -25.26
C SER A 58 19.46 -7.36 -24.15
N PHE A 59 18.69 -6.87 -23.19
CA PHE A 59 19.26 -6.35 -21.94
C PHE A 59 19.86 -7.51 -21.15
N LEU A 60 21.19 -7.57 -21.07
CA LEU A 60 21.88 -8.49 -20.17
C LEU A 60 21.36 -8.26 -18.74
N ASN A 61 20.87 -9.33 -18.11
CA ASN A 61 20.30 -9.31 -16.76
C ASN A 61 18.96 -8.56 -16.59
N LEU A 62 18.12 -8.46 -17.64
CA LEU A 62 16.79 -7.83 -17.57
C LEU A 62 15.97 -8.28 -16.36
N ARG A 63 15.93 -9.59 -16.10
CA ARG A 63 15.26 -10.16 -14.93
C ARG A 63 15.72 -9.54 -13.61
N VAL A 64 17.03 -9.36 -13.45
CA VAL A 64 17.61 -8.80 -12.22
C VAL A 64 17.18 -7.35 -12.07
N ILE A 65 17.24 -6.57 -13.15
CA ILE A 65 16.81 -5.16 -13.16
C ILE A 65 15.32 -5.07 -12.81
N CYS A 66 14.47 -5.89 -13.44
CA CYS A 66 13.04 -5.93 -13.16
C CYS A 66 12.73 -6.39 -11.74
N ALA A 67 13.53 -7.28 -11.14
CA ALA A 67 13.40 -7.67 -9.74
C ALA A 67 13.78 -6.53 -8.78
N GLU A 68 14.88 -5.83 -9.05
CA GLU A 68 15.35 -4.67 -8.27
C GLU A 68 14.34 -3.50 -8.29
N ILE A 69 13.57 -3.35 -9.38
CA ILE A 69 12.47 -2.37 -9.46
C ILE A 69 11.21 -2.88 -8.75
N ALA A 70 10.84 -4.15 -8.97
CA ALA A 70 9.63 -4.74 -8.42
C ALA A 70 9.63 -4.77 -6.88
N ARG A 71 10.80 -4.98 -6.26
CA ARG A 71 10.93 -5.10 -4.81
C ARG A 71 10.52 -3.83 -4.05
N PRO A 72 11.12 -2.64 -4.27
CA PRO A 72 10.69 -1.40 -3.60
C PRO A 72 9.27 -0.99 -3.99
N ALA A 73 8.85 -1.26 -5.23
CA ALA A 73 7.50 -0.93 -5.68
C ALA A 73 6.43 -1.78 -4.97
N SER A 74 6.64 -3.09 -4.83
CA SER A 74 5.69 -3.98 -4.13
C SER A 74 5.54 -3.63 -2.64
N VAL A 75 6.64 -3.26 -1.97
CA VAL A 75 6.61 -2.75 -0.59
C VAL A 75 5.77 -1.48 -0.51
N CYS A 76 6.04 -0.54 -1.40
CA CYS A 76 5.36 0.75 -1.43
C CYS A 76 3.86 0.63 -1.71
N LEU A 77 3.44 -0.22 -2.66
CA LEU A 77 2.03 -0.48 -2.94
C LEU A 77 1.31 -1.09 -1.74
N VAL A 78 1.89 -2.12 -1.12
CA VAL A 78 1.31 -2.77 0.07
C VAL A 78 1.16 -1.76 1.21
N ASP A 79 2.17 -0.93 1.44
CA ASP A 79 2.12 0.10 2.47
C ASP A 79 1.04 1.15 2.18
N GLU A 80 0.92 1.64 0.95
CA GLU A 80 -0.11 2.65 0.65
C GLU A 80 -1.53 2.08 0.70
N ILE A 81 -1.75 0.83 0.28
CA ILE A 81 -3.04 0.15 0.47
C ILE A 81 -3.40 0.07 1.96
N GLN A 82 -2.42 -0.23 2.81
CA GLN A 82 -2.62 -0.26 4.27
C GLN A 82 -2.90 1.12 4.85
N ARG A 83 -2.13 2.14 4.44
CA ARG A 83 -2.26 3.51 4.95
C ARG A 83 -3.58 4.16 4.54
N GLN A 84 -4.07 3.86 3.34
CA GLN A 84 -5.31 4.42 2.80
C GLN A 84 -6.55 3.60 3.18
N GLY A 85 -6.39 2.37 3.69
CA GLY A 85 -7.50 1.47 3.97
C GLY A 85 -8.25 1.03 2.70
N SER A 86 -7.59 1.07 1.54
CA SER A 86 -8.21 0.90 0.22
C SER A 86 -8.23 -0.56 -0.28
N LEU A 87 -7.81 -1.52 0.56
CA LEU A 87 -7.67 -2.94 0.18
C LEU A 87 -8.92 -3.51 -0.51
N VAL A 88 -10.10 -3.28 0.06
CA VAL A 88 -11.35 -3.84 -0.48
C VAL A 88 -11.68 -3.25 -1.85
N GLN A 89 -11.46 -1.95 -2.03
CA GLN A 89 -11.74 -1.25 -3.29
C GLN A 89 -10.76 -1.69 -4.38
N VAL A 90 -9.45 -1.70 -4.06
CA VAL A 90 -8.39 -2.18 -4.96
C VAL A 90 -8.62 -3.63 -5.37
N ALA A 91 -9.00 -4.50 -4.41
CA ALA A 91 -9.32 -5.90 -4.71
C ALA A 91 -10.55 -6.02 -5.62
N GLY A 92 -11.60 -5.22 -5.38
CA GLY A 92 -12.81 -5.18 -6.21
C GLY A 92 -12.52 -4.74 -7.64
N GLU A 93 -11.72 -3.68 -7.82
CA GLU A 93 -11.28 -3.20 -9.14
C GLU A 93 -10.47 -4.28 -9.87
N THR A 94 -9.51 -4.90 -9.18
CA THR A 94 -8.68 -5.97 -9.74
C THR A 94 -9.51 -7.19 -10.17
N MET A 95 -10.50 -7.59 -9.37
CA MET A 95 -11.43 -8.67 -9.72
C MET A 95 -12.31 -8.31 -10.93
N GLY A 96 -12.62 -7.02 -11.11
CA GLY A 96 -13.26 -6.49 -12.30
C GLY A 96 -12.34 -6.45 -13.54
N GLY A 97 -11.07 -6.80 -13.40
CA GLY A 97 -10.10 -6.88 -14.49
C GLY A 97 -9.56 -5.52 -14.95
N GLN A 98 -9.76 -4.44 -14.18
CA GLN A 98 -9.38 -3.09 -14.58
C GLN A 98 -8.89 -2.26 -13.38
N LEU A 99 -7.92 -1.38 -13.63
CA LEU A 99 -7.52 -0.38 -12.64
C LEU A 99 -8.62 0.68 -12.54
N GLY A 100 -9.14 0.91 -11.34
CA GLY A 100 -10.08 1.97 -11.06
C GLY A 100 -9.46 3.10 -10.24
N PRO A 101 -10.28 4.06 -9.77
CA PRO A 101 -9.82 5.21 -9.03
C PRO A 101 -8.98 4.86 -7.80
N ALA A 102 -9.36 3.83 -7.03
CA ALA A 102 -8.63 3.46 -5.81
C ALA A 102 -7.24 2.91 -6.13
N SER A 103 -7.13 2.05 -7.14
CA SER A 103 -5.84 1.51 -7.59
C SER A 103 -4.92 2.61 -8.15
N LEU A 104 -5.48 3.58 -8.89
CA LEU A 104 -4.74 4.72 -9.43
C LEU A 104 -4.26 5.68 -8.32
N GLU A 105 -5.08 5.92 -7.30
CA GLU A 105 -4.70 6.73 -6.14
C GLU A 105 -3.54 6.07 -5.37
N VAL A 106 -3.66 4.78 -5.06
CA VAL A 106 -2.58 4.00 -4.43
C VAL A 106 -1.30 4.05 -5.27
N ALA A 107 -1.40 3.79 -6.57
CA ALA A 107 -0.24 3.78 -7.47
C ALA A 107 0.43 5.15 -7.54
N SER A 108 -0.35 6.24 -7.70
CA SER A 108 0.18 7.61 -7.78
C SER A 108 0.84 8.06 -6.47
N ALA A 109 0.25 7.73 -5.32
CA ALA A 109 0.84 8.00 -4.01
C ALA A 109 2.16 7.24 -3.85
N CYS A 110 2.17 5.97 -4.27
CA CYS A 110 3.37 5.15 -4.22
C CYS A 110 4.49 5.68 -5.12
N ILE A 111 4.20 5.97 -6.39
CA ILE A 111 5.18 6.55 -7.34
C ILE A 111 5.73 7.85 -6.77
N SER A 112 4.88 8.74 -6.27
CA SER A 112 5.30 10.01 -5.67
C SER A 112 6.23 9.81 -4.47
N ARG A 113 5.98 8.78 -3.66
CA ARG A 113 6.83 8.43 -2.51
C ARG A 113 8.18 7.87 -2.95
N LEU A 114 8.19 6.99 -3.94
CA LEU A 114 9.43 6.45 -4.52
C LEU A 114 10.28 7.57 -5.13
N MET A 115 9.67 8.46 -5.91
CA MET A 115 10.35 9.62 -6.51
C MET A 115 10.99 10.52 -5.46
N ARG A 116 10.25 10.88 -4.40
CA ARG A 116 10.82 11.67 -3.29
C ARG A 116 11.96 10.96 -2.57
N THR A 117 11.89 9.64 -2.47
CA THR A 117 12.94 8.83 -1.83
C THR A 117 14.20 8.75 -2.69
N ALA A 118 14.03 8.67 -4.02
CA ALA A 118 15.13 8.61 -4.99
C ALA A 118 15.76 10.00 -5.27
N GLN A 119 15.02 11.08 -5.07
CA GLN A 119 15.43 12.45 -5.39
C GLN A 119 16.82 12.85 -4.84
N PRO A 120 17.21 12.53 -3.59
CA PRO A 120 18.55 12.86 -3.09
C PRO A 120 19.68 12.17 -3.86
N VAL A 121 19.45 10.93 -4.35
CA VAL A 121 20.43 10.16 -5.13
C VAL A 121 20.53 10.74 -6.54
N TRP A 122 19.39 10.98 -7.20
CA TRP A 122 19.38 11.58 -8.54
C TRP A 122 19.98 12.98 -8.59
N ASN A 123 19.72 13.82 -7.58
CA ASN A 123 20.30 15.17 -7.55
C ASN A 123 21.83 15.16 -7.43
N GLN A 124 22.41 14.10 -6.86
CA GLN A 124 23.87 13.93 -6.78
C GLN A 124 24.44 13.40 -8.10
N GLU A 125 23.75 12.48 -8.75
CA GLU A 125 24.22 11.78 -9.95
C GLU A 125 23.94 12.56 -11.25
N PHE A 126 22.83 13.30 -11.27
CA PHE A 126 22.37 14.15 -12.37
C PHE A 126 21.96 15.52 -11.82
N PRO A 127 22.92 16.38 -11.44
CA PRO A 127 22.61 17.71 -10.94
C PRO A 127 21.87 18.49 -12.04
N LEU A 128 20.58 18.75 -11.80
CA LEU A 128 19.79 19.65 -12.62
C LEU A 128 20.46 21.03 -12.52
N ARG A 129 21.06 21.48 -13.63
CA ARG A 129 21.56 22.85 -13.78
C ARG A 129 20.42 23.82 -13.98
#